data_AF-A0A6P7FGN6-F1
#
_entry.id   AF-A0A6P7FGN6-F1
#
_cell.length_a   1.000
_cell.length_b   1.000
_cell.length_c   1.000
_cell.angle_alpha   90.00
_cell.angle_beta   90.00
_cell.angle_gamma   90.00
#
_symmetry.space_group_name_H-M   'P 1'
#
loop_
_entity.id
_entity.type
_entity.pdbx_description
1 polymer ?
#
loop_
_entity_poly.entity_id
_entity_poly.type
_entity_poly.pdbx_seq_one_letter_code
_entity_poly.pdbx_strand_id
1 'polypeptide(L)'
;MVAILRICYGPFDAFGVMSHRIQKIRGLLKALNEEGYVVQVYKIDLLNMLQVILFNRIIFQCDVRNLKFNMDYEDDNVCKIAVSAIKEAILRMMTKVQLSSYVMAKKEIRSKDVNNTGSKEKTKSNFSFRKMCEINNQDLLDIKKDSI
;
A
#
# COMPACT_ATOMS: atom_id res chain seq x y z
N MET A 1 -10.29 -2.47 0.35
CA MET A 1 -9.09 -3.25 0.77
C MET A 1 -8.26 -2.35 1.66
N VAL A 2 -8.14 -2.67 2.95
CA VAL A 2 -7.41 -1.84 3.92
C VAL A 2 -5.94 -2.28 3.93
N ALA A 3 -5.01 -1.37 3.66
CA ALA A 3 -3.58 -1.67 3.70
C ALA A 3 -3.06 -1.53 5.14
N ILE A 4 -2.29 -2.53 5.59
CA ILE A 4 -1.65 -2.54 6.91
C ILE A 4 -0.20 -2.10 6.75
N LEU A 5 0.15 -0.98 7.39
CA LEU A 5 1.49 -0.42 7.41
C LEU A 5 2.15 -0.72 8.74
N ARG A 6 3.42 -1.14 8.71
CA ARG A 6 4.25 -1.30 9.91
C ARG A 6 5.31 -0.22 9.92
N ILE A 7 5.33 0.60 10.95
CA ILE A 7 6.31 1.66 11.15
C ILE A 7 7.24 1.26 12.27
N CYS A 8 8.51 1.15 11.96
CA CYS A 8 9.56 0.81 12.91
C CYS A 8 10.42 2.06 13.14
N TYR A 9 10.53 2.52 14.38
CA TYR A 9 11.30 3.72 14.71
C TYR A 9 12.31 3.51 15.85
N GLY A 10 13.49 4.07 15.61
CA GLY A 10 14.66 4.03 16.44
C GLY A 10 14.68 5.05 17.57
N PRO A 11 15.49 4.83 18.62
CA PRO A 11 15.85 5.90 19.53
C PRO A 11 16.77 6.89 18.80
N PHE A 12 16.68 8.17 19.17
CA PHE A 12 17.59 9.20 18.68
C PHE A 12 18.10 10.06 19.84
N ASP A 13 19.25 10.69 19.61
CA ASP A 13 19.84 11.60 20.57
C ASP A 13 19.08 12.93 20.56
N ALA A 14 18.49 13.27 21.71
CA ALA A 14 17.93 14.58 21.97
C ALA A 14 18.52 15.11 23.28
N PHE A 15 19.42 16.09 23.17
CA PHE A 15 20.08 16.74 24.30
C PHE A 15 20.88 15.77 25.19
N GLY A 16 21.56 14.78 24.61
CA GLY A 16 22.38 13.81 25.33
C GLY A 16 21.60 12.63 25.91
N VAL A 17 20.30 12.52 25.60
CA VAL A 17 19.43 11.42 26.04
C VAL A 17 18.95 10.64 24.84
N MET A 18 19.36 9.38 24.76
CA MET A 18 18.89 8.41 23.76
C MET A 18 17.51 7.90 24.15
N SER A 19 16.46 8.29 23.41
CA SER A 19 15.09 7.86 23.71
C SER A 19 14.22 7.75 22.46
N HIS A 20 13.22 6.86 22.54
CA HIS A 20 12.19 6.72 21.52
C HIS A 20 11.13 7.80 21.69
N ARG A 21 11.12 8.81 20.81
CA ARG A 21 10.12 9.90 20.88
C ARG A 21 9.11 9.78 19.74
N ILE A 22 7.93 9.28 20.07
CA ILE A 22 6.80 9.16 19.14
C ILE A 22 6.31 10.52 18.60
N GLN A 23 6.57 11.60 19.33
CA GLN A 23 6.18 12.97 18.95
C GLN A 23 6.73 13.40 17.59
N LYS A 24 7.89 12.89 17.17
CA LYS A 24 8.47 13.17 15.85
C LYS A 24 7.74 12.48 14.70
N ILE A 25 7.20 11.29 14.93
CA ILE A 25 6.49 10.52 13.89
C ILE A 25 4.98 10.80 13.91
N ARG A 26 4.49 11.62 14.85
CA ARG A 26 3.07 11.92 15.03
C ARG A 26 2.43 12.50 13.77
N GLY A 27 3.11 13.44 13.09
CA GLY A 27 2.60 14.03 11.85
C GLY A 27 2.40 13.00 10.74
N LEU A 28 3.36 12.07 10.59
CA LEU A 28 3.25 10.96 9.64
C LEU A 28 2.12 9.99 10.00
N LEU A 29 1.97 9.64 11.29
CA LEU A 29 0.89 8.76 11.74
C LEU A 29 -0.49 9.35 11.47
N LYS A 30 -0.65 10.66 11.72
CA LYS A 30 -1.89 11.39 11.47
C LYS A 30 -2.26 11.34 9.99
N ALA A 31 -1.31 11.68 9.10
CA ALA A 31 -1.52 11.65 7.66
C ALA A 31 -1.92 10.25 7.16
N LEU A 32 -1.28 9.20 7.65
CA LEU A 32 -1.61 7.83 7.23
C LEU A 32 -2.99 7.36 7.72
N ASN A 33 -3.41 7.79 8.91
CA ASN A 33 -4.74 7.50 9.42
C ASN A 33 -5.83 8.28 8.67
N GLU A 34 -5.57 9.54 8.30
CA GLU A 34 -6.47 10.37 7.49
C GLU A 34 -6.71 9.78 6.09
N GLU A 35 -5.67 9.14 5.51
CA GLU A 35 -5.77 8.39 4.26
C GLU A 35 -6.52 7.04 4.40
N GLY A 36 -6.86 6.63 5.61
CA GLY A 36 -7.60 5.38 5.88
C GLY A 36 -6.73 4.11 5.95
N TYR A 37 -5.42 4.25 6.17
CA TYR A 37 -4.54 3.09 6.39
C TYR A 37 -4.54 2.64 7.85
N VAL A 38 -4.32 1.34 8.08
CA VAL A 38 -4.13 0.81 9.43
C VAL A 38 -2.64 0.78 9.75
N VAL A 39 -2.22 1.57 10.73
CA VAL A 39 -0.81 1.75 11.08
C VAL A 39 -0.46 1.02 12.38
N GLN A 40 0.55 0.15 12.31
CA GLN A 40 1.14 -0.55 13.45
C GLN A 40 2.52 0.03 13.74
N VAL A 41 2.76 0.43 14.99
CA VAL A 41 3.98 1.13 15.38
C VAL A 41 4.85 0.24 16.28
N TYR A 42 6.12 0.08 15.93
CA TYR A 42 7.09 -0.76 16.61
C TYR A 42 8.34 0.06 16.96
N LYS A 43 8.87 -0.16 18.17
CA LYS A 43 10.17 0.39 18.59
C LYS A 43 11.27 -0.58 18.15
N ILE A 44 12.36 -0.05 17.61
CA ILE A 44 13.54 -0.82 17.17
C ILE A 44 14.81 -0.21 17.77
N ASP A 45 15.82 -1.01 18.10
CA ASP A 45 17.05 -0.48 18.73
C ASP A 45 18.04 0.15 17.74
N LEU A 46 17.63 0.31 16.48
CA LEU A 46 18.44 0.94 15.43
C LEU A 46 18.45 2.46 15.60
N LEU A 47 19.63 3.02 15.86
CA LEU A 47 19.79 4.45 16.13
C LEU A 47 19.36 5.32 14.95
N ASN A 48 18.63 6.39 15.27
CA ASN A 48 18.22 7.43 14.34
C ASN A 48 17.44 6.91 13.11
N MET A 49 16.87 5.72 13.16
CA MET A 49 16.29 5.08 11.96
C MET A 49 14.77 5.03 12.01
N LEU A 50 14.12 5.42 10.91
CA LEU A 50 12.70 5.22 10.67
C LEU A 50 12.53 4.34 9.43
N GLN A 51 11.73 3.28 9.54
CA GLN A 51 11.38 2.41 8.43
C GLN A 51 9.87 2.26 8.35
N VAL A 52 9.33 2.35 7.13
CA VAL A 52 7.95 2.02 6.82
C VAL A 52 7.93 0.76 5.97
N ILE A 53 7.25 -0.24 6.47
CA ILE A 53 7.16 -1.58 5.89
C ILE A 53 5.72 -1.83 5.46
N LEU A 54 5.56 -2.25 4.21
CA LEU A 54 4.28 -2.66 3.61
C LEU A 54 4.49 -4.04 2.95
N PHE A 55 3.61 -5.00 3.23
CA PHE A 55 3.72 -6.38 2.70
C PHE A 55 5.13 -6.98 2.85
N ASN A 56 5.73 -6.84 4.04
CA ASN A 56 7.08 -7.29 4.38
C ASN A 56 8.21 -6.69 3.52
N ARG A 57 7.97 -5.55 2.86
CA ARG A 57 8.98 -4.80 2.11
C ARG A 57 9.12 -3.41 2.68
N ILE A 58 10.37 -2.95 2.81
CA ILE A 58 10.66 -1.57 3.21
C ILE A 58 10.33 -0.67 2.03
N ILE A 59 9.37 0.23 2.23
CA ILE A 59 8.93 1.19 1.20
C ILE A 59 9.68 2.50 1.33
N PHE A 60 9.88 2.91 2.58
CA PHE A 60 10.47 4.19 2.90
C PHE A 60 11.38 4.03 4.11
N GLN A 61 12.54 4.66 4.04
CA GLN A 61 13.50 4.72 5.12
C GLN A 61 14.06 6.13 5.20
N CYS A 62 14.12 6.67 6.42
CA CYS A 62 14.75 7.96 6.66
C CYS A 62 15.38 8.03 8.05
N ASP A 63 16.16 9.09 8.28
CA ASP A 63 16.66 9.42 9.60
C ASP A 63 15.57 10.10 10.43
N VAL A 64 15.33 9.63 11.66
CA VAL A 64 14.35 10.21 12.60
C VAL A 64 14.64 11.69 12.91
N ARG A 65 15.92 12.09 12.82
CA ARG A 65 16.35 13.49 13.03
C ARG A 65 15.83 14.42 11.94
N ASN A 66 15.58 13.91 10.73
CA ASN A 66 15.07 14.70 9.61
C ASN A 66 13.60 15.07 9.77
N LEU A 67 12.82 14.31 10.55
CA LEU A 67 11.44 14.67 10.85
C LEU A 67 11.38 15.88 11.79
N LYS A 68 10.45 16.78 11.51
CA LYS A 68 10.22 17.96 12.33
C LYS A 68 9.37 17.59 13.54
N PHE A 69 9.74 18.16 14.69
CA PHE A 69 9.07 17.84 15.95
C PHE A 69 7.71 18.53 16.02
N ASN A 70 6.66 17.76 16.32
CA ASN A 70 5.30 18.28 16.52
C ASN A 70 4.77 19.17 15.38
N MET A 71 5.21 18.90 14.15
CA MET A 71 4.65 19.55 12.97
C MET A 71 3.63 18.65 12.29
N ASP A 72 2.64 19.27 11.66
CA ASP A 72 1.69 18.59 10.81
C ASP A 72 2.37 18.16 9.49
N TYR A 73 1.77 17.18 8.82
CA TYR A 73 2.29 16.63 7.56
C TYR A 73 2.40 17.68 6.44
N GLU A 74 1.51 18.68 6.45
CA GLU A 74 1.46 19.79 5.50
C GLU A 74 2.72 20.67 5.53
N ASP A 75 3.44 20.72 6.66
CA ASP A 75 4.61 21.58 6.83
C ASP A 75 5.94 20.82 6.76
N ASP A 76 5.91 19.48 6.88
CA ASP A 76 7.10 18.63 6.84
C ASP A 76 7.28 17.95 5.48
N ASN A 77 8.26 18.43 4.70
CA ASN A 77 8.62 17.87 3.40
C ASN A 77 8.98 16.37 3.48
N VAL A 78 9.61 15.91 4.57
CA VAL A 78 9.98 14.49 4.73
C VAL A 78 8.71 13.65 4.88
N CYS A 79 7.73 14.14 5.64
CA CYS A 79 6.44 13.48 5.77
C CYS A 79 5.70 13.42 4.43
N LYS A 80 5.69 14.50 3.65
CA LYS A 80 5.07 14.52 2.30
C LYS A 80 5.68 13.48 1.36
N ILE A 81 7.01 13.42 1.32
CA ILE A 81 7.73 12.44 0.51
C ILE A 81 7.40 11.02 0.96
N ALA A 82 7.35 10.77 2.28
CA ALA A 82 7.02 9.46 2.83
C ALA A 82 5.60 9.01 2.42
N VAL A 83 4.59 9.88 2.58
CA VAL A 83 3.21 9.57 2.21
C VAL A 83 3.08 9.32 0.70
N SER A 84 3.71 10.15 -0.12
CA SER A 84 3.73 9.97 -1.59
C SER A 84 4.35 8.63 -1.99
N ALA A 85 5.51 8.28 -1.40
CA ALA A 85 6.18 7.01 -1.65
C ALA A 85 5.32 5.80 -1.24
N ILE A 86 4.59 5.90 -0.13
CA ILE A 86 3.66 4.86 0.33
C ILE A 86 2.49 4.70 -0.65
N LYS A 87 1.86 5.80 -1.08
CA LYS A 87 0.78 5.77 -2.07
C LYS A 87 1.22 5.13 -3.38
N GLU A 88 2.38 5.55 -3.88
CA GLU A 88 2.95 5.00 -5.11
C GLU A 88 3.28 3.50 -4.96
N ALA A 89 3.85 3.10 -3.82
CA ALA A 89 4.16 1.69 -3.56
C ALA A 89 2.90 0.83 -3.50
N ILE A 90 1.84 1.29 -2.85
CA ILE A 90 0.55 0.59 -2.79
C ILE A 90 0.00 0.38 -4.21
N LEU A 91 -0.05 1.44 -5.02
CA LEU A 91 -0.53 1.38 -6.40
C LEU A 91 0.28 0.38 -7.25
N ARG A 92 1.62 0.44 -7.15
CA ARG A 92 2.54 -0.47 -7.85
C ARG A 92 2.41 -1.91 -7.38
N MET A 93 2.09 -2.15 -6.10
CA MET A 93 1.92 -3.50 -5.56
C MET A 93 0.57 -4.09 -5.94
N MET A 94 -0.51 -3.31 -5.90
CA MET A 94 -1.85 -3.76 -6.29
C MET A 94 -1.91 -4.19 -7.76
N THR A 95 -1.31 -3.41 -8.66
CA THR A 95 -1.25 -3.72 -10.09
C THR A 95 -0.45 -4.99 -10.38
N LYS A 96 0.67 -5.22 -9.68
CA LYS A 96 1.45 -6.47 -9.81
C LYS A 96 0.69 -7.70 -9.34
N VAL A 97 -0.09 -7.60 -8.26
CA VAL A 97 -0.92 -8.71 -7.79
C VAL A 97 -1.97 -9.08 -8.83
N GLN A 98 -2.63 -8.09 -9.43
CA GLN A 98 -3.61 -8.29 -10.51
C GLN A 98 -2.98 -8.84 -11.80
N LEU A 99 -1.79 -8.36 -12.17
CA LEU A 99 -1.07 -8.89 -13.33
C LEU A 99 -0.62 -10.33 -13.09
N SER A 100 -0.17 -10.67 -11.88
CA SER A 100 0.24 -12.03 -11.55
C SER A 100 -0.91 -13.03 -11.69
N SER A 101 -2.09 -12.72 -11.13
CA SER A 101 -3.26 -13.59 -11.25
C SER A 101 -3.71 -13.75 -12.71
N TYR A 102 -3.69 -12.68 -13.49
CA TYR A 102 -4.00 -12.74 -14.93
C TYR A 102 -3.00 -13.60 -15.72
N VAL A 103 -1.69 -13.44 -15.47
CA VAL A 103 -0.64 -14.23 -16.14
C VAL A 103 -0.76 -15.71 -15.77
N MET A 104 -1.05 -16.04 -14.51
CA MET A 104 -1.26 -17.42 -14.08
C MET A 104 -2.50 -18.04 -14.74
N ALA A 105 -3.63 -17.32 -14.75
CA ALA A 105 -4.85 -17.78 -15.41
C ALA A 105 -4.62 -18.03 -16.92
N LYS A 106 -3.87 -17.15 -17.60
CA LYS A 106 -3.54 -17.32 -19.01
C LYS A 106 -2.60 -18.49 -19.27
N LYS A 107 -1.65 -18.75 -18.38
CA LYS A 107 -0.76 -19.92 -18.48
C LYS A 107 -1.54 -21.22 -18.34
N GLU A 108 -2.51 -21.26 -17.44
CA GLU A 108 -3.35 -22.43 -17.20
C GLU A 108 -4.27 -22.75 -18.38
N ILE A 109 -4.86 -21.72 -19.01
CA ILE A 109 -5.63 -21.85 -20.26
C ILE A 109 -4.71 -22.44 -21.36
N ARG A 110 -3.50 -21.88 -21.51
CA ARG A 110 -2.56 -22.32 -22.56
C ARG A 110 -2.09 -23.77 -22.40
N SER A 111 -1.94 -24.28 -21.17
CA SER A 111 -1.63 -25.69 -20.93
C SER A 111 -2.79 -26.64 -21.20
N LYS A 112 -4.05 -26.19 -21.06
CA LYS A 112 -5.23 -27.00 -21.41
C LYS A 112 -5.40 -27.13 -22.91
N ASP A 113 -5.07 -26.09 -23.67
CA ASP A 113 -5.13 -26.11 -25.14
C ASP A 113 -4.06 -27.03 -25.76
N VAL A 114 -2.90 -27.19 -25.12
CA VAL A 114 -1.82 -28.09 -25.59
C VAL A 114 -2.11 -29.56 -25.32
N ASN A 115 -2.88 -29.88 -24.26
CA ASN A 115 -3.25 -31.26 -23.95
C ASN A 115 -4.52 -31.72 -24.69
N ASN A 116 -5.16 -30.84 -25.46
CA ASN A 116 -6.39 -31.14 -26.21
C ASN A 116 -6.18 -31.20 -27.74
N THR A 117 -4.93 -31.23 -28.22
CA THR A 117 -4.61 -31.51 -29.63
C THR A 117 -4.61 -33.01 -29.89
N GLY A 118 -5.79 -33.59 -29.72
CA GLY A 118 -6.10 -34.97 -30.02
C GLY A 118 -7.56 -35.16 -30.44
N SER A 119 -8.21 -34.16 -31.06
CA SER A 119 -9.41 -34.32 -31.92
C SER A 119 -9.79 -32.99 -32.56
N LYS A 120 -10.14 -33.06 -33.84
CA LYS A 120 -10.46 -31.95 -34.77
C LYS A 120 -11.73 -31.20 -34.37
N GLU A 121 -11.79 -29.88 -34.56
CA GLU A 121 -12.63 -29.22 -35.59
C GLU A 121 -12.68 -27.69 -35.44
N LYS A 122 -12.90 -27.04 -36.58
CA LYS A 122 -12.89 -25.59 -36.80
C LYS A 122 -14.12 -24.93 -36.18
N THR A 123 -13.97 -23.80 -35.49
CA THR A 123 -14.94 -22.70 -35.61
C THR A 123 -14.29 -21.36 -35.32
N LYS A 124 -14.25 -20.50 -36.36
CA LYS A 124 -14.05 -19.06 -36.20
C LYS A 124 -15.27 -18.51 -35.47
N SER A 125 -15.08 -17.83 -34.34
CA SER A 125 -16.06 -16.88 -33.84
C SER A 125 -15.34 -15.67 -33.24
N ASN A 126 -15.52 -14.53 -33.90
CA ASN A 126 -15.28 -13.21 -33.36
C ASN A 126 -15.84 -13.12 -31.94
N PHE A 127 -15.04 -12.71 -30.95
CA PHE A 127 -15.60 -12.23 -29.68
C PHE A 127 -14.97 -10.89 -29.30
N SER A 128 -15.87 -9.91 -29.29
CA SER A 128 -15.66 -8.49 -29.13
C SER A 128 -14.97 -8.11 -27.82
N PHE A 129 -13.99 -7.22 -27.93
CA PHE A 129 -13.54 -6.33 -26.86
C PHE A 129 -14.70 -5.43 -26.42
N ARG A 130 -15.49 -5.83 -25.41
CA ARG A 130 -16.24 -4.93 -24.49
C ARG A 130 -17.10 -5.74 -23.52
N LYS A 131 -16.60 -5.94 -22.31
CA LYS A 131 -17.35 -5.98 -21.03
C LYS A 131 -16.44 -6.55 -19.95
N MET A 132 -15.96 -5.69 -19.05
CA MET A 132 -15.62 -5.99 -17.64
C MET A 132 -15.00 -4.74 -16.99
N CYS A 133 -15.71 -3.61 -17.14
CA CYS A 133 -15.56 -2.43 -16.28
C CYS A 133 -16.97 -1.88 -16.02
N GLU A 134 -17.85 -2.73 -15.50
CA GLU A 134 -19.09 -2.31 -14.84
C GLU A 134 -19.07 -2.98 -13.48
N ILE A 135 -18.33 -2.37 -12.54
CA ILE A 135 -18.67 -2.51 -11.13
C ILE A 135 -19.63 -1.37 -10.87
N ASN A 136 -20.89 -1.74 -10.61
CA ASN A 136 -21.98 -0.86 -10.26
C ASN A 136 -21.58 0.09 -9.12
N ASN A 137 -21.66 1.39 -9.38
CA ASN A 137 -21.56 2.46 -8.39
C ASN A 137 -22.88 2.63 -7.59
N GLN A 138 -23.57 1.54 -7.24
CA GLN A 138 -24.87 1.63 -6.56
C GLN A 138 -24.90 1.09 -5.12
N ASP A 139 -23.83 0.46 -4.63
CA ASP A 139 -23.81 -0.10 -3.26
C ASP A 139 -23.04 0.77 -2.24
N LEU A 140 -22.79 2.05 -2.54
CA LEU A 140 -22.03 2.97 -1.67
C LEU A 140 -22.78 4.24 -1.25
N LEU A 141 -24.13 4.25 -1.31
CA LEU A 141 -24.95 5.38 -0.84
C LEU A 141 -25.98 5.05 0.25
N ASP A 142 -26.08 3.81 0.72
CA ASP A 142 -27.13 3.40 1.69
C ASP A 142 -26.64 3.23 3.15
N ILE A 143 -25.42 3.65 3.50
CA ILE A 143 -24.92 3.59 4.91
C ILE A 143 -24.73 4.99 5.53
N LYS A 144 -25.08 6.08 4.83
CA LYS A 144 -24.91 7.45 5.35
C LYS A 144 -26.21 8.23 5.61
N LYS A 145 -27.34 7.54 5.81
CA LYS A 145 -28.62 8.20 6.13
C LYS A 145 -29.32 7.80 7.44
N ASP A 146 -28.75 6.89 8.23
CA ASP A 146 -29.32 6.55 9.54
C ASP A 146 -28.30 6.76 10.67
N SER A 147 -28.05 8.03 11.00
CA SER A 147 -27.67 8.50 12.33
C SER A 147 -27.89 10.01 12.35
N ILE A 148 -29.17 10.34 12.49
CA ILE A 148 -29.65 11.50 13.25
C ILE A 148 -29.06 11.42 14.66
#